data_AF-A0A3D2XEG6-F1
#
_entry.id   AF-A0A3D2XEG6-F1
#
_cell.length_a   1.000
_cell.length_b   1.000
_cell.length_c   1.000
_cell.angle_alpha   90.00
_cell.angle_beta   90.00
_cell.angle_gamma   90.00
#
_symmetry.space_group_name_H-M   'P 1'
#
loop_
_entity.id
_entity.type
_entity.pdbx_description
1 polymer ?
#
loop_
_entity_poly.entity_id
_entity_poly.type
_entity_poly.pdbx_seq_one_letter_code
_entity_poly.pdbx_strand_id
1 'polypeptide(L)'
;IPDYTHFQGNQTVLANDPLSGFQLAPYYRYSNTSKFYATANVEYHLNGLLSNKIPGFRRLNWFFVTGANMLYTEKGKNYYETFFGVENILKFIRVDFVQGFETKGPSPRGVRITVPLFTDGRGND
;
A
#
# COMPACT_ATOMS: atom_id res chain seq x y z
N ILE A 1 4.32 -8.75 -31.25
CA ILE A 1 4.55 -7.52 -30.44
C ILE A 1 4.51 -7.97 -28.99
N PRO A 2 5.48 -7.63 -28.13
CA PRO A 2 5.46 -8.10 -26.73
C PRO A 2 4.40 -7.35 -25.90
N ASP A 3 3.65 -8.10 -25.10
CA ASP A 3 2.63 -7.56 -24.19
C ASP A 3 3.29 -6.83 -23.01
N TYR A 4 2.63 -5.76 -22.53
CA TYR A 4 3.13 -4.98 -21.41
C TYR A 4 2.74 -5.62 -20.09
N THR A 5 3.69 -5.77 -19.17
CA THR A 5 3.37 -6.12 -17.79
C THR A 5 2.71 -4.94 -17.10
N HIS A 6 1.60 -5.18 -16.40
CA HIS A 6 0.89 -4.16 -15.63
C HIS A 6 1.05 -4.41 -14.13
N PHE A 7 1.29 -3.33 -13.38
CA PHE A 7 1.36 -3.37 -11.92
C PHE A 7 0.07 -2.79 -11.36
N GLN A 8 -0.50 -3.46 -10.36
CA GLN A 8 -1.72 -3.01 -9.71
C GLN A 8 -1.43 -1.74 -8.92
N GLY A 9 -1.89 -0.61 -9.46
CA GLY A 9 -1.84 0.70 -8.81
C GLY A 9 -3.19 1.09 -8.22
N ASN A 10 -3.23 2.25 -7.56
CA ASN A 10 -4.47 2.78 -7.01
C ASN A 10 -4.47 4.30 -7.02
N GLN A 11 -5.53 4.88 -7.57
CA GLN A 11 -5.74 6.34 -7.59
C GLN A 11 -6.96 6.76 -6.76
N THR A 12 -7.61 5.82 -6.09
CA THR A 12 -8.81 6.06 -5.28
C THR A 12 -8.48 6.20 -3.80
N VAL A 13 -9.45 6.67 -3.01
CA VAL A 13 -9.32 6.80 -1.55
C VAL A 13 -9.42 5.44 -0.86
N LEU A 14 -10.10 4.46 -1.47
CA LEU A 14 -10.18 3.11 -0.94
C LEU A 14 -8.85 2.40 -1.18
N ALA A 15 -8.27 1.78 -0.16
CA ALA A 15 -7.02 1.03 -0.32
C ALA A 15 -7.22 -0.21 -1.20
N ASN A 16 -6.15 -0.59 -1.92
CA ASN A 16 -6.03 -1.94 -2.47
C ASN A 16 -5.53 -2.87 -1.36
N ASP A 17 -5.56 -4.19 -1.60
CA ASP A 17 -4.83 -5.12 -0.74
C ASP A 17 -3.33 -4.76 -0.75
N PRO A 18 -2.74 -4.40 0.42
CA PRO A 18 -1.35 -4.00 0.53
C PRO A 18 -0.36 -5.09 0.12
N LEU A 19 -0.76 -6.37 0.14
CA LEU A 19 0.10 -7.49 -0.21
C LEU A 19 0.13 -7.79 -1.71
N SER A 20 -0.86 -7.31 -2.47
CA SER A 20 -0.99 -7.58 -3.91
C SER A 20 -0.87 -6.34 -4.80
N GLY A 21 -0.87 -5.12 -4.23
CA GLY A 21 -0.79 -3.90 -5.04
C GLY A 21 -0.24 -2.66 -4.35
N PHE A 22 0.02 -1.65 -5.18
CA PHE A 22 0.49 -0.33 -4.78
C PHE A 22 -0.70 0.60 -4.50
N GLN A 23 -0.57 1.41 -3.46
CA GLN A 23 -1.60 2.30 -2.95
C GLN A 23 -1.60 3.68 -3.62
N LEU A 24 -0.44 4.16 -4.09
CA LEU A 24 -0.32 5.46 -4.75
C LEU A 24 0.18 5.38 -6.19
N ALA A 25 0.65 4.22 -6.66
CA ALA A 25 1.16 4.07 -8.01
C ALA A 25 0.03 4.36 -9.03
N PRO A 26 0.23 5.30 -9.98
CA PRO A 26 -0.75 5.54 -11.02
C PRO A 26 -0.89 4.33 -11.96
N TYR A 27 -2.13 4.05 -12.37
CA TYR A 27 -2.45 3.01 -13.35
C TYR A 27 -1.54 3.14 -14.59
N TYR A 28 -0.96 2.02 -15.02
CA TYR A 28 -0.17 1.88 -16.25
C TYR A 28 1.16 2.65 -16.32
N ARG A 29 1.49 3.50 -15.34
CA ARG A 29 2.71 4.35 -15.38
C ARG A 29 4.00 3.54 -15.42
N TYR A 30 4.02 2.41 -14.72
CA TYR A 30 5.16 1.49 -14.65
C TYR A 30 5.05 0.32 -15.62
N SER A 31 4.03 0.30 -16.47
CA SER A 31 3.88 -0.77 -17.44
C SER A 31 5.04 -0.80 -18.42
N ASN A 32 5.60 -1.98 -18.61
CA ASN A 32 6.80 -2.13 -19.41
C ASN A 32 6.89 -3.55 -20.01
N THR A 33 7.72 -3.67 -21.04
CA THR A 33 8.08 -4.93 -21.71
C THR A 33 9.43 -5.48 -21.24
N SER A 34 9.86 -5.14 -20.02
CA SER A 34 11.14 -5.60 -19.47
C SER A 34 11.09 -7.10 -19.24
N LYS A 35 12.16 -7.82 -19.60
CA LYS A 35 12.28 -9.25 -19.33
C LYS A 35 12.50 -9.53 -17.84
N PHE A 36 13.02 -8.56 -17.11
CA PHE A 36 13.25 -8.64 -15.67
C PHE A 36 12.58 -7.47 -14.93
N TYR A 37 11.74 -7.82 -13.96
CA TYR A 37 11.15 -6.93 -12.97
C TYR A 37 10.97 -7.72 -11.66
N ALA A 38 10.91 -7.00 -10.55
CA ALA A 38 10.64 -7.60 -9.24
C ALA A 38 9.72 -6.69 -8.43
N THR A 39 8.77 -7.29 -7.71
CA THR A 39 7.90 -6.61 -6.76
C THR A 39 8.09 -7.21 -5.37
N ALA A 40 8.10 -6.38 -4.35
CA ALA A 40 8.12 -6.80 -2.96
C ALA A 40 7.13 -5.97 -2.17
N ASN A 41 6.24 -6.64 -1.43
CA ASN A 41 5.23 -6.01 -0.59
C ASN A 41 5.39 -6.56 0.82
N VAL A 42 5.43 -5.68 1.82
CA VAL A 42 5.54 -6.07 3.22
C VAL A 42 4.60 -5.22 4.07
N GLU A 43 3.90 -5.88 4.97
CA GLU A 43 3.02 -5.27 5.96
C GLU A 43 3.34 -5.84 7.34
N TYR A 44 3.29 -4.98 8.36
CA TYR A 44 3.56 -5.33 9.74
C TYR A 44 2.50 -4.72 10.66
N HIS A 45 1.72 -5.59 11.30
CA HIS A 45 0.75 -5.22 12.33
C HIS A 45 1.45 -5.16 13.69
N LEU A 46 1.43 -4.00 14.33
CA LEU A 46 2.10 -3.84 15.61
C LEU A 46 1.31 -4.43 16.77
N ASN A 47 0.02 -4.74 16.60
CA ASN A 47 -0.81 -5.48 17.58
C ASN A 47 -0.68 -4.99 19.04
N GLY A 48 -0.55 -3.67 19.22
CA GLY A 48 -0.42 -3.07 20.54
C GLY A 48 1.01 -2.77 21.00
N LEU A 49 2.05 -3.21 20.27
CA LEU A 49 3.46 -3.00 20.64
C LEU A 49 3.79 -1.52 20.93
N LEU A 50 3.25 -0.62 20.09
CA LEU A 50 3.35 0.83 20.29
C LEU A 50 2.06 1.45 20.84
N SER A 51 0.88 1.05 20.36
CA SER A 51 -0.38 1.69 20.76
C SER A 51 -0.77 1.44 22.22
N ASN A 52 -0.35 0.33 22.84
CA ASN A 52 -0.67 0.08 24.25
C ASN A 52 0.00 1.06 25.22
N LYS A 53 1.05 1.74 24.76
CA LYS A 53 1.75 2.79 25.53
C LYS A 53 1.00 4.12 25.51
N ILE A 54 0.03 4.30 24.61
CA ILE A 54 -0.78 5.51 24.48
C ILE A 54 -2.16 5.24 25.10
N PRO A 55 -2.50 5.86 26.25
CA PRO A 55 -3.73 5.53 27.00
C PRO A 55 -5.02 5.59 26.19
N GLY A 56 -5.14 6.55 25.26
CA GLY A 56 -6.31 6.69 24.38
C GLY A 56 -6.45 5.52 23.39
N PHE A 57 -5.36 5.17 22.72
CA PHE A 57 -5.35 4.09 21.73
C PHE A 57 -5.64 2.73 22.37
N ARG A 58 -5.09 2.48 23.57
CA ARG A 58 -5.38 1.27 24.34
C ARG A 58 -6.86 1.12 24.69
N ARG A 59 -7.54 2.21 25.09
CA ARG A 59 -8.97 2.18 25.44
C ARG A 59 -9.85 1.95 24.21
N LEU A 60 -9.48 2.54 23.09
CA LEU A 60 -10.19 2.42 21.82
C LEU A 60 -9.86 1.12 21.07
N ASN A 61 -8.89 0.36 21.57
CA ASN A 61 -8.35 -0.85 20.94
C ASN A 61 -7.79 -0.58 19.54
N TRP A 62 -7.16 0.58 19.34
CA TRP A 62 -6.55 0.95 18.06
C TRP A 62 -5.14 0.40 17.96
N PHE A 63 -4.80 -0.16 16.80
CA PHE A 63 -3.48 -0.69 16.53
C PHE A 63 -2.81 0.08 15.41
N PHE A 64 -1.48 0.16 15.47
CA PHE A 64 -0.70 0.69 14.38
C PHE A 64 -0.32 -0.42 13.41
N VAL A 65 -0.25 -0.06 12.14
CA VAL A 65 0.21 -0.92 11.06
C VAL A 65 1.15 -0.11 10.18
N THR A 66 2.17 -0.75 9.65
CA THR A 66 3.13 -0.09 8.76
C THR A 66 3.63 -1.06 7.72
N GLY A 67 4.14 -0.54 6.61
CA GLY A 67 4.62 -1.40 5.54
C GLY A 67 5.27 -0.62 4.42
N ALA A 68 5.65 -1.37 3.40
CA ALA A 68 6.35 -0.87 2.24
C ALA A 68 6.10 -1.76 1.03
N ASN A 69 5.97 -1.12 -0.14
CA ASN A 69 5.88 -1.78 -1.42
C ASN A 69 6.98 -1.26 -2.34
N MET A 70 7.64 -2.15 -3.07
CA MET A 70 8.76 -1.85 -3.96
C MET A 70 8.54 -2.49 -5.31
N LEU A 71 8.80 -1.72 -6.36
CA LEU A 71 8.87 -2.16 -7.74
C LEU A 71 10.25 -1.82 -8.30
N TYR A 72 10.95 -2.85 -8.73
CA TYR A 72 12.19 -2.74 -9.47
C TYR A 72 11.98 -3.14 -10.93
N THR A 73 12.51 -2.33 -11.85
CA THR A 73 12.54 -2.63 -13.28
C THR A 73 13.93 -2.38 -13.84
N GLU A 74 14.42 -3.29 -14.69
CA GLU A 74 15.75 -3.17 -15.31
C GLU A 74 15.89 -1.86 -16.13
N LYS A 75 14.79 -1.35 -16.67
CA LYS A 75 14.73 -0.10 -17.44
C LYS A 75 14.81 1.18 -16.59
N GLY A 76 15.09 1.07 -15.28
CA GLY A 76 15.34 2.19 -14.38
C GLY A 76 14.10 2.95 -13.89
N LYS A 77 12.90 2.38 -14.11
CA LYS A 77 11.64 2.92 -13.57
C LYS A 77 11.33 2.23 -12.24
N ASN A 78 12.13 2.52 -11.21
CA ASN A 78 11.91 1.95 -9.88
C ASN A 78 10.98 2.87 -9.07
N TYR A 79 10.04 2.25 -8.37
CA TYR A 79 9.07 2.91 -7.50
C TYR A 79 9.05 2.22 -6.15
N TYR A 80 8.96 3.00 -5.09
CA TYR A 80 8.81 2.50 -3.73
C TYR A 80 7.81 3.35 -3.00
N GLU A 81 6.99 2.75 -2.15
CA GLU A 81 6.11 3.46 -1.24
C GLU A 81 6.15 2.84 0.15
N THR A 82 5.90 3.66 1.16
CA THR A 82 5.73 3.22 2.54
C THR A 82 4.43 3.77 3.08
N PHE A 83 3.87 3.07 4.05
CA PHE A 83 2.66 3.51 4.72
C PHE A 83 2.75 3.31 6.23
N PHE A 84 2.04 4.16 6.94
CA PHE A 84 1.78 4.07 8.36
C PHE A 84 0.32 4.36 8.62
N GLY A 85 -0.34 3.47 9.33
CA GLY A 85 -1.78 3.53 9.52
C GLY A 85 -2.24 3.16 10.92
N VAL A 86 -3.51 3.45 11.16
CA VAL A 86 -4.26 3.07 12.35
C VAL A 86 -5.39 2.15 11.91
N GLU A 87 -5.43 0.97 12.49
CA GLU A 87 -6.45 -0.04 12.23
C GLU A 87 -7.34 -0.27 13.46
N ASN A 88 -8.40 -1.03 13.24
CA ASN A 88 -9.43 -1.32 14.24
C ASN A 88 -10.23 -0.07 14.67
N ILE A 89 -10.28 0.97 13.83
CA ILE A 89 -11.15 2.14 14.02
C ILE A 89 -12.59 1.65 13.87
N LEU A 90 -13.41 1.85 14.90
CA LEU A 90 -14.77 1.27 15.00
C LEU A 90 -14.82 -0.25 14.79
N LYS A 91 -13.70 -0.97 14.95
CA LYS A 91 -13.50 -2.42 14.69
C LYS A 91 -13.45 -2.88 13.23
N PHE A 92 -13.59 -2.00 12.25
CA PHE A 92 -13.64 -2.40 10.84
C PHE A 92 -13.09 -1.34 9.87
N ILE A 93 -12.54 -0.23 10.36
CA ILE A 93 -11.92 0.78 9.51
C ILE A 93 -10.42 0.79 9.79
N ARG A 94 -9.65 0.94 8.73
CA ARG A 94 -8.23 1.30 8.80
C ARG A 94 -8.00 2.55 7.95
N VAL A 95 -7.12 3.42 8.44
CA VAL A 95 -6.69 4.62 7.73
C VAL A 95 -5.18 4.64 7.66
N ASP A 96 -4.63 4.71 6.45
CA ASP A 96 -3.21 4.74 6.18
C ASP A 96 -2.79 6.08 5.59
N PHE A 97 -1.69 6.64 6.09
CA PHE A 97 -0.93 7.64 5.36
C PHE A 97 0.13 6.93 4.53
N VAL A 98 0.16 7.20 3.23
CA VAL A 98 1.08 6.59 2.27
C VAL A 98 1.97 7.66 1.66
N GLN A 99 3.24 7.32 1.47
CA GLN A 99 4.24 8.15 0.81
C GLN A 99 4.97 7.30 -0.24
N GLY A 100 4.89 7.73 -1.49
CA GLY A 100 5.57 7.12 -2.64
C GLY A 100 6.78 7.92 -3.10
N PHE A 101 7.71 7.23 -3.75
CA PHE A 101 8.97 7.75 -4.25
C PHE A 101 9.27 7.11 -5.61
N GLU A 102 9.49 7.93 -6.62
CA GLU A 102 9.90 7.50 -7.96
C GLU A 102 11.34 7.95 -8.23
N THR A 103 12.17 7.06 -8.78
CA THR A 103 13.64 7.29 -8.95
C THR A 103 13.98 8.55 -9.75
N LYS A 104 13.13 8.94 -10.71
CA LYS A 104 13.30 10.15 -11.54
C LYS A 104 11.96 10.88 -11.71
N GLY A 105 11.16 10.94 -10.66
CA GLY A 105 9.77 11.37 -10.77
C GLY A 105 9.19 11.99 -9.51
N PRO A 106 7.88 12.26 -9.51
CA PRO A 106 7.15 12.78 -8.37
C PRO A 106 7.19 11.84 -7.17
N SER A 107 7.03 12.42 -5.98
CA SER A 107 6.92 11.71 -4.71
C SER A 107 5.49 11.88 -4.18
N PRO A 108 4.52 11.09 -4.70
CA PRO A 108 3.12 11.25 -4.33
C PRO A 108 2.90 10.90 -2.87
N ARG A 109 1.94 11.57 -2.23
CA ARG A 109 1.50 11.27 -0.87
C ARG A 109 0.00 11.25 -0.82
N GLY A 110 -0.59 10.45 0.05
CA GLY A 110 -2.04 10.36 0.16
C GLY A 110 -2.50 9.62 1.39
N VAL A 111 -3.80 9.75 1.66
CA VAL A 111 -4.49 8.96 2.69
C VAL A 111 -5.29 7.87 2.00
N ARG A 112 -5.33 6.69 2.62
CA ARG A 112 -6.14 5.55 2.19
C ARG A 112 -7.03 5.09 3.31
N ILE A 113 -8.22 4.63 2.94
CA ILE A 113 -9.20 4.06 3.85
C ILE A 113 -9.45 2.62 3.43
N THR A 114 -9.29 1.71 4.37
CA THR A 114 -9.54 0.28 4.19
C THR A 114 -10.75 -0.10 5.02
N VAL A 115 -11.69 -0.79 4.37
CA VAL A 115 -12.94 -1.28 4.97
C VAL A 115 -13.13 -2.73 4.50
N PRO A 116 -13.05 -3.75 5.39
CA PRO A 116 -13.09 -5.17 5.05
C PRO A 116 -14.27 -5.55 4.16
N LEU A 117 -15.44 -4.92 4.41
CA LEU A 117 -16.66 -5.10 3.62
C LEU A 117 -16.51 -4.81 2.11
N PHE A 118 -15.49 -4.07 1.69
CA PHE A 118 -15.25 -3.70 0.29
C PHE A 118 -13.92 -4.22 -0.28
N THR A 119 -13.04 -4.77 0.55
CA THR A 119 -11.71 -5.27 0.13
C THR A 119 -11.64 -6.77 -0.05
N ASP A 120 -12.43 -7.57 0.69
CA ASP A 120 -12.42 -9.05 0.56
C ASP A 120 -12.91 -9.55 -0.81
N GLY A 121 -13.64 -8.74 -1.57
CA GLY A 121 -14.20 -9.14 -2.87
C GLY A 121 -13.28 -8.94 -4.09
N ARG A 122 -12.04 -8.46 -3.94
CA ARG A 122 -11.17 -8.06 -5.08
C ARG A 122 -9.94 -8.95 -5.31
N GLY A 123 -9.73 -9.98 -4.49
CA GLY A 123 -8.53 -10.83 -4.51
C GLY A 123 -8.68 -12.21 -5.19
N ASN A 124 -9.83 -12.53 -5.79
CA ASN A 124 -10.15 -13.88 -6.29
C ASN A 124 -10.45 -13.97 -7.79
N ASP A 125 -10.10 -12.96 -8.59
CA ASP A 125 -10.30 -12.94 -10.05
C ASP A 125 -8.97 -12.93 -10.82
#